data_AF-A0A537A706-F1
#
_entry.id   AF-A0A537A706-F1
#
_cell.length_a   1.000
_cell.length_b   1.000
_cell.length_c   1.000
_cell.angle_alpha   90.00
_cell.angle_beta   90.00
_cell.angle_gamma   90.00
#
_symmetry.space_group_name_H-M   'P 1'
#
loop_
_entity.id
_entity.type
_entity.pdbx_description
1 polymer ?
#
loop_
_entity_poly.entity_id
_entity_poly.type
_entity_poly.pdbx_seq_one_letter_code
_entity_poly.pdbx_strand_id
1 'polypeptide(L)'
;METATLATVAIVAEIGLAPVAHVEVRISMQTRRIRFTTAAIAIAVAAMLINGSSHAARVGVLSNNHANETATDFSAKVTGHTFTAVNVSAAVPTLATLTANFDVLLLFEDSTFANATPVGNVVAAYANAGRAVVLGTFYDQDRSDVATVVTPNGWGALESIDPNTTDGVGTSYVPRSLDPASIVAHPLTAGVTTLTAGQWAGGNQAKPGTIVVANWLQKNARGNPDPAIAYRITGPACVIHVAIAPDYPIGGVPGTDFGGDFYRVWRNAFDFGAAACSTGPTPDPFAIPSHSPASLALTALLLLLFGGFSRRLTRR
;
A
#
# COMPACT_ATOMS: atom_id res chain seq x y z
N MET A 1 -16.14 42.99 49.03
CA MET A 1 -15.00 42.25 49.61
C MET A 1 -14.95 40.93 48.86
N GLU A 2 -14.01 40.61 48.01
CA GLU A 2 -12.66 41.12 47.78
C GLU A 2 -12.25 40.61 46.37
N THR A 3 -11.84 41.53 45.50
CA THR A 3 -11.38 41.28 44.12
C THR A 3 -9.90 40.94 44.14
N ALA A 4 -9.51 39.77 43.63
CA ALA A 4 -8.11 39.37 43.47
C ALA A 4 -7.70 39.40 41.99
N THR A 5 -7.04 40.50 41.62
CA THR A 5 -6.29 40.72 40.38
C THR A 5 -4.96 39.97 40.41
N LEU A 6 -4.71 39.10 39.42
CA LEU A 6 -3.42 38.44 39.21
C LEU A 6 -2.61 39.21 38.15
N ALA A 7 -1.40 39.60 38.56
CA ALA A 7 -0.49 40.46 37.83
C ALA A 7 0.29 39.74 36.71
N THR A 8 0.52 40.46 35.62
CA THR A 8 1.35 40.05 34.48
C THR A 8 2.83 40.24 34.80
N VAL A 9 3.63 39.18 34.71
CA VAL A 9 5.10 39.23 34.84
C VAL A 9 5.71 39.45 33.45
N ALA A 10 6.34 40.60 33.25
CA ALA A 10 7.16 40.89 32.07
C ALA A 10 8.61 40.45 32.33
N ILE A 11 9.13 39.53 31.52
CA ILE A 11 10.54 39.13 31.52
C ILE A 11 11.25 40.00 30.48
N VAL A 12 12.07 40.93 30.96
CA VAL A 12 13.02 41.72 30.16
C VAL A 12 14.35 40.97 30.18
N ALA A 13 14.83 40.53 29.01
CA ALA A 13 16.18 40.01 28.86
C ALA A 13 17.09 41.11 28.28
N GLU A 14 18.00 41.62 29.11
CA GLU A 14 19.09 42.51 28.71
C GLU A 14 20.11 41.76 27.85
N ILE A 15 20.42 42.31 26.67
CA ILE A 15 21.50 41.85 25.80
C ILE A 15 22.75 42.66 26.14
N GLY A 16 23.66 42.06 26.91
CA GLY A 16 24.99 42.59 27.18
C GLY A 16 25.95 42.34 26.01
N LEU A 17 26.49 43.41 25.44
CA LEU A 17 27.58 43.39 24.45
C LEU A 17 28.92 43.12 25.17
N ALA A 18 29.62 42.06 24.77
CA ALA A 18 30.99 41.76 25.20
C ALA A 18 32.00 42.04 24.06
N PRO A 19 33.25 42.41 24.37
CA PRO A 19 34.22 42.91 23.41
C PRO A 19 34.84 41.82 22.52
N VAL A 20 35.10 42.22 21.27
CA VAL A 20 35.68 41.42 20.19
C VAL A 20 37.18 41.19 20.41
N ALA A 21 37.58 39.92 20.55
CA ALA A 21 38.98 39.51 20.50
C ALA A 21 39.39 39.24 19.05
N HIS A 22 40.45 39.92 18.60
CA HIS A 22 41.12 39.70 17.32
C HIS A 22 41.72 38.28 17.26
N VAL A 23 41.21 37.44 16.37
CA VAL A 23 41.85 36.17 15.99
C VAL A 23 42.46 36.35 14.60
N GLU A 24 43.79 36.24 14.57
CA GLU A 24 44.62 36.29 13.37
C GLU A 24 44.44 34.98 12.57
N VAL A 25 43.77 35.07 11.41
CA VAL A 25 43.53 33.91 10.53
C VAL A 25 44.75 33.68 9.65
N ARG A 26 45.57 32.68 9.99
CA ARG A 26 46.54 32.09 9.05
C ARG A 26 45.80 31.32 7.95
N ILE A 27 45.66 31.94 6.78
CA ILE A 27 45.23 31.25 5.56
C ILE A 27 46.42 30.45 5.02
N SER A 28 46.46 29.15 5.31
CA SER A 28 47.43 28.23 4.70
C SER A 28 46.70 27.08 3.98
N MET A 29 46.83 27.11 2.65
CA MET A 29 46.76 25.98 1.71
C MET A 29 45.73 24.87 1.98
N GLN A 30 44.48 25.06 1.50
CA GLN A 30 43.53 23.94 1.25
C GLN A 30 42.75 24.06 -0.07
N THR A 31 43.28 24.74 -1.09
CA THR A 31 42.58 24.97 -2.37
C THR A 31 42.73 23.87 -3.43
N ARG A 32 43.01 22.62 -3.05
CA ARG A 32 43.09 21.47 -4.00
C ARG A 32 42.23 20.25 -3.64
N ARG A 33 41.16 20.42 -2.86
CA ARG A 33 40.22 19.32 -2.53
C ARG A 33 38.74 19.59 -2.84
N ILE A 34 38.41 20.66 -3.58
CA ILE A 34 37.00 21.06 -3.81
C ILE A 34 36.42 20.56 -5.15
N ARG A 35 37.23 19.99 -6.05
CA ARG A 35 36.73 19.50 -7.36
C ARG A 35 36.37 18.00 -7.42
N PHE A 36 36.56 17.26 -6.32
CA PHE A 36 36.23 15.82 -6.27
C PHE A 36 34.95 15.51 -5.48
N THR A 37 34.40 16.45 -4.71
CA THR A 37 33.15 16.28 -3.96
C THR A 37 31.90 16.54 -4.81
N THR A 38 31.98 17.38 -5.85
CA THR A 38 30.81 17.70 -6.70
C THR A 38 30.44 16.58 -7.67
N ALA A 39 31.41 15.81 -8.17
CA ALA A 39 31.12 14.68 -9.08
C ALA A 39 30.49 13.47 -8.36
N ALA A 40 30.86 13.23 -7.10
CA ALA A 40 30.31 12.13 -6.31
C ALA A 40 28.84 12.39 -5.88
N ILE A 41 28.48 13.65 -5.62
CA ILE A 41 27.10 14.05 -5.30
C ILE A 41 26.20 13.93 -6.54
N ALA A 42 26.67 14.31 -7.73
CA ALA A 42 25.89 14.21 -8.96
C ALA A 42 25.58 12.75 -9.37
N ILE A 43 26.51 11.80 -9.12
CA ILE A 43 26.30 10.37 -9.41
C ILE A 43 25.41 9.70 -8.35
N ALA A 44 25.51 10.10 -7.08
CA ALA A 44 24.58 9.63 -6.04
C ALA A 44 23.13 10.09 -6.29
N VAL A 45 22.93 11.32 -6.78
CA VAL A 45 21.61 11.83 -7.18
C VAL A 45 21.09 11.11 -8.43
N ALA A 46 21.94 10.78 -9.39
CA ALA A 46 21.52 10.03 -10.59
C ALA A 46 21.20 8.55 -10.28
N ALA A 47 21.87 7.92 -9.31
CA ALA A 47 21.61 6.54 -8.89
C ALA A 47 20.39 6.42 -7.94
N MET A 48 20.06 7.46 -7.19
CA MET A 48 18.82 7.53 -6.38
C MET A 48 17.55 7.64 -7.24
N LEU A 49 17.66 8.04 -8.51
CA LEU A 49 16.54 8.14 -9.45
C LEU A 49 16.17 6.82 -10.16
N ILE A 50 16.88 5.71 -9.88
CA ILE A 50 16.64 4.39 -10.51
C ILE A 50 15.93 3.42 -9.54
N ASN A 51 15.53 3.88 -8.35
CA ASN A 51 14.91 3.03 -7.35
C ASN A 51 13.41 2.89 -7.58
N GLY A 52 13.04 1.82 -8.30
CA GLY A 52 11.76 1.10 -8.17
C GLY A 52 10.53 1.98 -8.01
N SER A 53 10.22 2.80 -9.00
CA SER A 53 8.84 3.26 -9.21
C SER A 53 7.95 2.03 -9.13
N SER A 54 7.01 1.94 -8.17
CA SER A 54 5.90 1.00 -8.36
C SER A 54 5.31 1.37 -9.72
N HIS A 55 5.34 0.42 -10.65
CA HIS A 55 4.85 0.71 -11.98
C HIS A 55 3.39 1.14 -11.81
N ALA A 56 3.00 2.23 -12.47
CA ALA A 56 1.63 2.70 -12.38
C ALA A 56 0.70 1.57 -12.85
N ALA A 57 0.08 0.88 -11.90
CA ALA A 57 -0.72 -0.30 -12.19
C ALA A 57 -1.96 0.07 -13.01
N ARG A 58 -2.26 -0.75 -14.01
CA ARG A 58 -3.58 -0.77 -14.64
C ARG A 58 -4.47 -1.70 -13.82
N VAL A 59 -5.41 -1.13 -13.08
CA VAL A 59 -6.29 -1.85 -12.17
C VAL A 59 -7.64 -2.10 -12.85
N GLY A 60 -8.00 -3.36 -13.02
CA GLY A 60 -9.35 -3.75 -13.42
C GLY A 60 -10.25 -3.81 -12.19
N VAL A 61 -11.30 -2.98 -12.14
CA VAL A 61 -12.29 -2.96 -11.06
C VAL A 61 -13.48 -3.82 -11.49
N LEU A 62 -13.50 -5.06 -11.03
CA LEU A 62 -14.51 -6.06 -11.36
C LEU A 62 -15.57 -6.08 -10.26
N SER A 63 -16.81 -5.78 -10.63
CA SER A 63 -17.96 -5.95 -9.74
C SER A 63 -19.27 -6.10 -10.53
N ASN A 64 -20.26 -6.75 -9.92
CA ASN A 64 -21.62 -6.88 -10.45
C ASN A 64 -22.40 -5.56 -10.36
N ASN A 65 -22.03 -4.70 -9.42
CA ASN A 65 -22.57 -3.37 -9.21
C ASN A 65 -21.44 -2.37 -8.92
N HIS A 66 -21.67 -1.07 -9.05
CA HIS A 66 -20.76 -0.03 -8.55
C HIS A 66 -19.32 0.02 -9.11
N ALA A 67 -18.99 -0.81 -10.13
CA ALA A 67 -17.64 -0.84 -10.70
C ALA A 67 -17.21 0.50 -11.31
N ASN A 68 -18.12 1.24 -11.96
CA ASN A 68 -17.82 2.52 -12.60
C ASN A 68 -17.54 3.62 -11.58
N GLU A 69 -18.37 3.68 -10.55
CA GLU A 69 -18.31 4.64 -9.48
C GLU A 69 -17.03 4.42 -8.65
N THR A 70 -16.74 3.18 -8.27
CA THR A 70 -15.49 2.82 -7.57
C THR A 70 -14.26 3.14 -8.41
N ALA A 71 -14.25 2.81 -9.71
CA ALA A 71 -13.13 3.15 -10.59
C ALA A 71 -12.94 4.67 -10.72
N THR A 72 -14.02 5.43 -10.77
CA THR A 72 -14.00 6.89 -10.84
C THR A 72 -13.45 7.51 -9.55
N ASP A 73 -13.94 7.06 -8.40
CA ASP A 73 -13.48 7.56 -7.10
C ASP A 73 -12.00 7.22 -6.86
N PHE A 74 -11.60 5.99 -7.14
CA PHE A 74 -10.20 5.57 -6.99
C PHE A 74 -9.29 6.31 -7.97
N SER A 75 -9.73 6.58 -9.20
CA SER A 75 -8.97 7.44 -10.13
C SER A 75 -8.75 8.86 -9.59
N ALA A 76 -9.71 9.39 -8.82
CA ALA A 76 -9.60 10.73 -8.23
C ALA A 76 -8.78 10.76 -6.93
N LYS A 77 -8.74 9.67 -6.17
CA LYS A 77 -8.21 9.65 -4.78
C LYS A 77 -6.99 8.77 -4.57
N VAL A 78 -6.78 7.79 -5.43
CA VAL A 78 -5.68 6.82 -5.37
C VAL A 78 -4.71 7.10 -6.52
N THR A 79 -3.88 8.13 -6.34
CA THR A 79 -2.92 8.58 -7.36
C THR A 79 -1.85 7.55 -7.66
N GLY A 80 -1.36 7.51 -8.90
CA GLY A 80 -0.27 6.63 -9.32
C GLY A 80 -0.73 5.34 -10.00
N HIS A 81 -2.03 5.12 -10.12
CA HIS A 81 -2.63 3.99 -10.83
C HIS A 81 -3.68 4.48 -11.83
N THR A 82 -4.11 3.59 -12.72
CA THR A 82 -5.26 3.81 -13.60
C THR A 82 -6.32 2.75 -13.30
N PHE A 83 -7.59 3.14 -13.27
CA PHE A 83 -8.68 2.24 -12.90
C PHE A 83 -9.65 2.13 -14.06
N THR A 84 -10.03 0.90 -14.42
CA THR A 84 -11.01 0.62 -15.47
C THR A 84 -12.08 -0.29 -14.90
N ALA A 85 -13.33 0.15 -14.97
CA ALA A 85 -14.47 -0.64 -14.54
C ALA A 85 -14.75 -1.79 -15.50
N VAL A 86 -15.08 -2.95 -14.92
CA VAL A 86 -15.51 -4.15 -15.64
C VAL A 86 -16.80 -4.62 -14.97
N ASN A 87 -17.93 -4.39 -15.62
CA ASN A 87 -19.22 -4.89 -15.13
C ASN A 87 -19.33 -6.40 -15.40
N VAL A 88 -19.14 -7.20 -14.35
CA VAL A 88 -19.16 -8.66 -14.46
C VAL A 88 -20.56 -9.28 -14.34
N SER A 89 -21.59 -8.49 -14.01
CA SER A 89 -22.99 -8.96 -14.10
C SER A 89 -23.45 -9.10 -15.55
N ALA A 90 -22.94 -8.24 -16.44
CA ALA A 90 -23.30 -8.26 -17.86
C ALA A 90 -22.59 -9.37 -18.65
N ALA A 91 -21.29 -9.59 -18.37
CA ALA A 91 -20.50 -10.60 -19.05
C ALA A 91 -19.27 -11.02 -18.22
N VAL A 92 -18.90 -12.29 -18.32
CA VAL A 92 -17.65 -12.81 -17.74
C VAL A 92 -16.48 -12.44 -18.65
N PRO A 93 -15.49 -11.65 -18.19
CA PRO A 93 -14.33 -11.31 -19.01
C PRO A 93 -13.47 -12.54 -19.29
N THR A 94 -12.84 -12.59 -20.46
CA THR A 94 -11.89 -13.68 -20.77
C THR A 94 -10.54 -13.43 -20.10
N LEU A 95 -9.81 -14.52 -19.79
CA LEU A 95 -8.46 -14.40 -19.22
C LEU A 95 -7.54 -13.54 -20.10
N ALA A 96 -7.61 -13.71 -21.42
CA ALA A 96 -6.82 -12.94 -22.38
C ALA A 96 -7.14 -11.43 -22.30
N THR A 97 -8.41 -11.07 -22.11
CA THR A 97 -8.81 -9.66 -21.92
C THR A 97 -8.22 -9.10 -20.63
N LEU A 98 -8.31 -9.85 -19.53
CA LEU A 98 -7.78 -9.39 -18.25
C LEU A 98 -6.26 -9.22 -18.27
N THR A 99 -5.52 -10.21 -18.77
CA THR A 99 -4.04 -10.18 -18.78
C THR A 99 -3.46 -9.18 -19.77
N ALA A 100 -4.17 -8.87 -20.86
CA ALA A 100 -3.75 -7.84 -21.82
C ALA A 100 -3.90 -6.42 -21.23
N ASN A 101 -4.96 -6.18 -20.44
CA ASN A 101 -5.35 -4.83 -20.04
C ASN A 101 -4.95 -4.46 -18.60
N PHE A 102 -4.74 -5.43 -17.72
CA PHE A 102 -4.57 -5.18 -16.29
C PHE A 102 -3.31 -5.81 -15.71
N ASP A 103 -2.77 -5.14 -14.69
CA ASP A 103 -1.64 -5.58 -13.88
C ASP A 103 -2.13 -6.11 -12.52
N VAL A 104 -3.20 -5.52 -11.99
CA VAL A 104 -3.88 -5.94 -10.76
C VAL A 104 -5.39 -5.96 -11.01
N LEU A 105 -6.11 -6.91 -10.41
CA LEU A 105 -7.58 -6.88 -10.37
C LEU A 105 -8.05 -6.52 -8.97
N LEU A 106 -9.03 -5.62 -8.86
CA LEU A 106 -9.88 -5.48 -7.69
C LEU A 106 -11.18 -6.24 -7.98
N LEU A 107 -11.52 -7.22 -7.15
CA LEU A 107 -12.80 -7.90 -7.18
C LEU A 107 -13.58 -7.58 -5.90
N PHE A 108 -14.82 -7.15 -6.08
CA PHE A 108 -15.83 -7.08 -5.04
C PHE A 108 -17.20 -7.35 -5.68
N GLU A 109 -18.24 -7.41 -4.87
CA GLU A 109 -19.62 -7.49 -5.35
C GLU A 109 -20.51 -6.60 -4.50
N ASP A 110 -21.79 -6.54 -4.85
CA ASP A 110 -22.85 -6.01 -4.01
C ASP A 110 -24.06 -6.92 -4.21
N SER A 111 -24.38 -7.69 -3.17
CA SER A 111 -25.26 -8.85 -3.25
C SER A 111 -24.72 -9.97 -4.14
N THR A 112 -25.45 -11.08 -4.20
CA THR A 112 -25.07 -12.25 -4.99
C THR A 112 -25.50 -12.12 -6.45
N PHE A 113 -24.77 -12.79 -7.36
CA PHE A 113 -25.06 -12.73 -8.80
C PHE A 113 -24.66 -13.99 -9.56
N ALA A 114 -25.41 -14.29 -10.64
CA ALA A 114 -25.29 -15.56 -11.37
C ALA A 114 -23.90 -15.82 -11.99
N ASN A 115 -23.10 -14.78 -12.24
CA ASN A 115 -21.77 -14.91 -12.83
C ASN A 115 -20.65 -15.09 -11.80
N ALA A 116 -20.92 -15.15 -10.49
CA ALA A 116 -19.88 -15.24 -9.46
C ALA A 116 -18.94 -16.43 -9.69
N THR A 117 -19.46 -17.64 -9.89
CA THR A 117 -18.62 -18.83 -10.14
C THR A 117 -17.73 -18.70 -11.39
N PRO A 118 -18.24 -18.40 -12.59
CA PRO A 118 -17.38 -18.26 -13.77
C PRO A 118 -16.41 -17.05 -13.68
N VAL A 119 -16.79 -15.97 -12.99
CA VAL A 119 -15.88 -14.83 -12.71
C VAL A 119 -14.74 -15.27 -11.78
N GLY A 120 -15.06 -15.93 -10.68
CA GLY A 120 -14.05 -16.43 -9.75
C GLY A 120 -13.09 -17.42 -10.43
N ASN A 121 -13.59 -18.28 -11.32
CA ASN A 121 -12.72 -19.17 -12.12
C ASN A 121 -11.71 -18.41 -12.99
N VAL A 122 -12.12 -17.35 -13.69
CA VAL A 122 -11.19 -16.56 -14.53
C VAL A 122 -10.25 -15.70 -13.70
N VAL A 123 -10.70 -15.16 -12.56
CA VAL A 123 -9.86 -14.41 -11.62
C VAL A 123 -8.80 -15.32 -11.00
N ALA A 124 -9.15 -16.57 -10.66
CA ALA A 124 -8.19 -17.56 -10.21
C ALA A 124 -7.14 -17.89 -11.28
N ALA A 125 -7.57 -18.03 -12.54
CA ALA A 125 -6.66 -18.23 -13.66
C ALA A 125 -5.72 -17.03 -13.88
N TYR A 126 -6.21 -15.80 -13.67
CA TYR A 126 -5.41 -14.59 -13.70
C TYR A 126 -4.34 -14.57 -12.59
N ALA A 127 -4.72 -14.95 -11.35
CA ALA A 127 -3.79 -15.09 -10.24
C ALA A 127 -2.70 -16.15 -10.52
N ASN A 128 -3.12 -17.32 -11.01
CA ASN A 128 -2.21 -18.41 -11.37
C ASN A 128 -1.28 -18.05 -12.55
N ALA A 129 -1.64 -17.06 -13.37
CA ALA A 129 -0.78 -16.51 -14.42
C ALA A 129 0.28 -15.51 -13.89
N GLY A 130 0.38 -15.34 -12.57
CA GLY A 130 1.42 -14.51 -11.93
C GLY A 130 1.05 -13.05 -11.74
N ARG A 131 -0.25 -12.72 -11.68
CA ARG A 131 -0.73 -11.35 -11.47
C ARG A 131 -1.56 -11.24 -10.20
N ALA A 132 -1.44 -10.14 -9.47
CA ALA A 132 -2.08 -9.99 -8.18
C ALA A 132 -3.59 -9.74 -8.29
N VAL A 133 -4.33 -10.23 -7.29
CA VAL A 133 -5.76 -9.96 -7.11
C VAL A 133 -5.96 -9.32 -5.74
N VAL A 134 -6.76 -8.27 -5.67
CA VAL A 134 -7.23 -7.62 -4.45
C VAL A 134 -8.72 -7.95 -4.32
N LEU A 135 -9.11 -8.47 -3.16
CA LEU A 135 -10.48 -8.75 -2.79
C LEU A 135 -10.95 -7.67 -1.81
N GLY A 136 -12.06 -7.03 -2.14
CA GLY A 136 -12.76 -6.13 -1.23
C GLY A 136 -13.86 -6.85 -0.45
N THR A 137 -14.38 -6.19 0.58
CA THR A 137 -15.61 -6.65 1.24
C THR A 137 -16.75 -6.78 0.26
N PHE A 138 -17.71 -7.63 0.63
CA PHE A 138 -18.80 -8.19 -0.14
C PHE A 138 -18.41 -9.38 -1.00
N TYR A 139 -17.14 -9.57 -1.38
CA TYR A 139 -16.66 -10.85 -1.96
C TYR A 139 -17.11 -12.08 -1.15
N ASP A 140 -17.29 -11.92 0.15
CA ASP A 140 -17.75 -12.95 1.06
C ASP A 140 -19.24 -13.34 0.90
N GLN A 141 -20.06 -12.59 0.15
CA GLN A 141 -21.51 -12.82 0.00
C GLN A 141 -21.85 -13.97 -0.95
N ASP A 142 -21.05 -14.21 -1.99
CA ASP A 142 -21.19 -15.36 -2.90
C ASP A 142 -20.29 -16.54 -2.51
N ARG A 143 -19.58 -16.50 -1.37
CA ARG A 143 -18.75 -17.64 -0.95
C ARG A 143 -19.55 -18.91 -0.70
N SER A 144 -18.95 -20.06 -1.01
CA SER A 144 -19.58 -21.36 -0.76
C SER A 144 -19.80 -21.68 0.72
N ASP A 145 -19.04 -21.05 1.63
CA ASP A 145 -19.14 -21.20 3.08
C ASP A 145 -20.05 -20.16 3.76
N VAL A 146 -20.81 -19.36 3.00
CA VAL A 146 -21.87 -18.49 3.53
C VAL A 146 -23.25 -19.13 3.33
N ALA A 147 -24.19 -18.86 4.24
CA ALA A 147 -25.57 -19.28 4.07
C ALA A 147 -26.27 -18.36 3.04
N THR A 148 -26.36 -18.80 1.78
CA THR A 148 -27.02 -18.05 0.69
C THR A 148 -28.23 -18.80 0.12
N VAL A 149 -29.15 -18.03 -0.46
CA VAL A 149 -30.39 -18.51 -1.10
C VAL A 149 -30.30 -18.61 -2.62
N VAL A 150 -29.20 -18.13 -3.22
CA VAL A 150 -28.99 -18.14 -4.68
C VAL A 150 -28.12 -19.34 -5.06
N THR A 151 -28.52 -20.08 -6.09
CA THR A 151 -27.74 -21.20 -6.65
C THR A 151 -27.55 -21.02 -8.17
N PRO A 152 -26.36 -21.32 -8.71
CA PRO A 152 -25.14 -21.71 -8.00
C PRO A 152 -24.55 -20.55 -7.18
N ASN A 153 -24.00 -20.87 -6.01
CA ASN A 153 -23.16 -19.99 -5.21
C ASN A 153 -21.72 -20.50 -5.20
N GLY A 154 -20.79 -19.61 -4.88
CA GLY A 154 -19.37 -19.89 -4.78
C GLY A 154 -18.57 -19.18 -5.86
N TRP A 155 -17.35 -18.78 -5.51
CA TRP A 155 -16.38 -18.18 -6.43
C TRP A 155 -15.55 -19.22 -7.20
N GLY A 156 -16.00 -20.47 -7.23
CA GLY A 156 -15.34 -21.56 -7.95
C GLY A 156 -13.89 -21.73 -7.51
N ALA A 157 -12.97 -21.77 -8.47
CA ALA A 157 -11.55 -22.01 -8.23
C ALA A 157 -10.87 -20.95 -7.34
N LEU A 158 -11.39 -19.72 -7.30
CA LEU A 158 -10.80 -18.64 -6.49
C LEU A 158 -10.79 -18.95 -5.00
N GLU A 159 -11.79 -19.69 -4.52
CA GLU A 159 -11.91 -20.03 -3.10
C GLU A 159 -10.78 -20.95 -2.59
N SER A 160 -10.09 -21.64 -3.50
CA SER A 160 -8.95 -22.48 -3.14
C SER A 160 -7.70 -21.65 -2.81
N ILE A 161 -7.61 -20.43 -3.34
CA ILE A 161 -6.42 -19.58 -3.28
C ILE A 161 -6.62 -18.25 -2.53
N ASP A 162 -7.87 -17.86 -2.25
CA ASP A 162 -8.12 -16.65 -1.47
C ASP A 162 -7.63 -16.77 0.00
N PRO A 163 -7.55 -15.63 0.72
CA PRO A 163 -6.95 -15.61 2.04
C PRO A 163 -7.91 -16.06 3.17
N ASN A 164 -9.22 -15.97 2.97
CA ASN A 164 -10.18 -16.03 4.07
C ASN A 164 -11.34 -16.98 3.79
N THR A 165 -11.89 -17.55 4.85
CA THR A 165 -13.28 -18.03 4.94
C THR A 165 -14.15 -16.92 5.50
N THR A 166 -15.47 -17.09 5.41
CA THR A 166 -16.40 -16.27 6.19
C THR A 166 -16.67 -16.91 7.56
N ASP A 167 -17.14 -16.12 8.52
CA ASP A 167 -17.70 -16.62 9.77
C ASP A 167 -19.07 -17.32 9.60
N GLY A 168 -19.65 -17.30 8.39
CA GLY A 168 -20.93 -17.90 8.02
C GLY A 168 -22.06 -16.87 7.83
N VAL A 169 -21.82 -15.62 8.24
CA VAL A 169 -22.73 -14.48 8.01
C VAL A 169 -22.30 -13.67 6.78
N GLY A 170 -20.99 -13.68 6.47
CA GLY A 170 -20.41 -12.79 5.48
C GLY A 170 -20.06 -11.44 6.09
N THR A 171 -20.33 -10.38 5.35
CA THR A 171 -19.93 -9.00 5.65
C THR A 171 -20.61 -8.54 6.93
N SER A 172 -19.84 -7.97 7.86
CA SER A 172 -20.42 -7.45 9.10
C SER A 172 -21.15 -6.13 8.87
N TYR A 173 -22.41 -6.06 9.30
CA TYR A 173 -23.23 -4.84 9.30
C TYR A 173 -23.14 -4.09 10.64
N VAL A 174 -21.94 -4.09 11.24
CA VAL A 174 -21.66 -3.43 12.52
C VAL A 174 -20.36 -2.62 12.41
N PRO A 175 -20.17 -1.60 13.26
CA PRO A 175 -18.97 -0.77 13.20
C PRO A 175 -17.69 -1.56 13.41
N ARG A 176 -16.66 -1.21 12.63
CA ARG A 176 -15.31 -1.75 12.69
C ARG A 176 -14.28 -0.64 12.87
N SER A 177 -13.25 -0.93 13.65
CA SER A 177 -12.10 -0.05 13.84
C SER A 177 -10.83 -0.89 13.82
N LEU A 178 -9.82 -0.43 13.10
CA LEU A 178 -8.52 -1.10 13.04
C LEU A 178 -7.96 -1.26 14.46
N ASP A 179 -7.42 -2.42 14.78
CA ASP A 179 -6.66 -2.62 16.02
C ASP A 179 -5.22 -2.16 15.79
N PRO A 180 -4.77 -1.02 16.38
CA PRO A 180 -3.42 -0.52 16.18
C PRO A 180 -2.34 -1.48 16.71
N ALA A 181 -2.66 -2.29 17.73
CA ALA A 181 -1.72 -3.25 18.30
C ALA A 181 -1.48 -4.47 17.40
N SER A 182 -2.38 -4.70 16.43
CA SER A 182 -2.29 -5.81 15.48
C SER A 182 -1.51 -5.49 14.21
N ILE A 183 -1.15 -4.22 13.99
CA ILE A 183 -0.50 -3.77 12.75
C ILE A 183 0.94 -4.32 12.71
N VAL A 184 1.20 -5.15 11.70
CA VAL A 184 2.53 -5.66 11.38
C VAL A 184 3.17 -4.73 10.35
N ALA A 185 4.45 -4.38 10.52
CA ALA A 185 5.19 -3.61 9.53
C ALA A 185 5.29 -4.38 8.20
N HIS A 186 4.62 -3.86 7.17
CA HIS A 186 4.50 -4.50 5.85
C HIS A 186 4.16 -3.45 4.79
N PRO A 187 4.48 -3.64 3.49
CA PRO A 187 4.05 -2.72 2.43
C PRO A 187 2.53 -2.44 2.45
N LEU A 188 1.71 -3.46 2.74
CA LEU A 188 0.25 -3.33 2.86
C LEU A 188 -0.20 -2.38 3.98
N THR A 189 0.59 -2.20 5.04
CA THR A 189 0.28 -1.37 6.21
C THR A 189 1.13 -0.10 6.27
N ALA A 190 1.91 0.19 5.22
CA ALA A 190 2.78 1.36 5.17
C ALA A 190 1.97 2.65 5.37
N GLY A 191 2.28 3.37 6.44
CA GLY A 191 1.59 4.61 6.83
C GLY A 191 0.14 4.43 7.31
N VAL A 192 -0.36 3.20 7.43
CA VAL A 192 -1.70 2.93 7.96
C VAL A 192 -1.64 2.96 9.49
N THR A 193 -2.48 3.78 10.09
CA THR A 193 -2.56 4.02 11.53
C THR A 193 -3.99 3.93 12.04
N THR A 194 -4.96 4.30 11.21
CA THR A 194 -6.38 4.27 11.53
C THR A 194 -7.18 3.78 10.33
N LEU A 195 -8.22 3.00 10.56
CA LEU A 195 -9.22 2.65 9.56
C LEU A 195 -10.53 2.41 10.30
N THR A 196 -11.61 2.96 9.81
CA THR A 196 -12.94 2.84 10.44
C THR A 196 -14.00 2.58 9.38
N ALA A 197 -15.01 1.82 9.76
CA ALA A 197 -16.20 1.56 8.98
C ALA A 197 -17.41 1.54 9.93
N GLY A 198 -18.52 2.17 9.55
CA GLY A 198 -19.78 2.12 10.29
C GLY A 198 -20.54 0.81 10.08
N GLN A 199 -20.30 0.16 8.93
CA GLN A 199 -20.85 -1.11 8.48
C GLN A 199 -19.95 -1.66 7.35
N TRP A 200 -20.37 -2.73 6.67
CA TRP A 200 -19.71 -3.26 5.47
C TRP A 200 -18.18 -3.48 5.60
N ALA A 201 -17.78 -4.11 6.70
CA ALA A 201 -16.39 -4.46 6.97
C ALA A 201 -16.28 -5.68 7.88
N GLY A 202 -15.18 -6.42 7.76
CA GLY A 202 -14.92 -7.62 8.58
C GLY A 202 -15.82 -8.82 8.24
N GLY A 203 -16.01 -9.72 9.20
CA GLY A 203 -16.74 -10.98 9.00
C GLY A 203 -15.87 -12.11 8.43
N ASN A 204 -14.54 -11.96 8.52
CA ASN A 204 -13.58 -12.84 7.90
C ASN A 204 -12.87 -13.73 8.91
N GLN A 205 -12.36 -14.86 8.43
CA GLN A 205 -11.49 -15.76 9.17
C GLN A 205 -10.35 -16.21 8.27
N ALA A 206 -9.11 -15.98 8.70
CA ALA A 206 -7.94 -16.37 7.91
C ALA A 206 -7.86 -17.89 7.71
N LYS A 207 -7.64 -18.32 6.45
CA LYS A 207 -7.33 -19.70 6.08
C LYS A 207 -5.89 -20.08 6.49
N PRO A 208 -5.59 -21.38 6.64
CA PRO A 208 -4.21 -21.83 6.78
C PRO A 208 -3.33 -21.34 5.62
N GLY A 209 -2.16 -20.77 5.94
CA GLY A 209 -1.23 -20.20 4.96
C GLY A 209 -1.49 -18.72 4.61
N THR A 210 -2.53 -18.11 5.17
CA THR A 210 -2.77 -16.66 5.06
C THR A 210 -1.89 -15.88 6.03
N ILE A 211 -1.32 -14.79 5.54
CA ILE A 211 -0.54 -13.84 6.34
C ILE A 211 -1.45 -12.65 6.64
N VAL A 212 -1.80 -12.48 7.91
CA VAL A 212 -2.57 -11.33 8.40
C VAL A 212 -1.60 -10.25 8.85
N VAL A 213 -1.79 -9.03 8.35
CA VAL A 213 -0.91 -7.88 8.66
C VAL A 213 -1.62 -6.78 9.45
N ALA A 214 -2.95 -6.85 9.55
CA ALA A 214 -3.73 -6.07 10.49
C ALA A 214 -5.09 -6.74 10.74
N ASN A 215 -5.62 -6.59 11.95
CA ASN A 215 -6.96 -7.05 12.34
C ASN A 215 -7.88 -5.86 12.64
N TRP A 216 -9.18 -6.10 12.53
CA TRP A 216 -10.17 -5.29 13.22
C TRP A 216 -10.07 -5.53 14.73
N LEU A 217 -10.37 -4.49 15.52
CA LEU A 217 -10.45 -4.57 16.98
C LEU A 217 -11.60 -5.49 17.42
N GLN A 218 -12.70 -5.45 16.67
CA GLN A 218 -13.84 -6.33 16.86
C GLN A 218 -13.52 -7.73 16.34
N LYS A 219 -13.97 -8.74 17.07
CA LYS A 219 -13.91 -10.15 16.66
C LYS A 219 -14.96 -10.47 15.60
N ASN A 220 -14.75 -11.54 14.84
CA ASN A 220 -15.78 -12.06 13.93
C ASN A 220 -16.91 -12.76 14.71
N ALA A 221 -17.97 -13.21 14.02
CA ALA A 221 -19.13 -13.82 14.67
C ALA A 221 -18.80 -15.13 15.43
N ARG A 222 -17.63 -15.73 15.16
CA ARG A 222 -17.12 -16.92 15.88
C ARG A 222 -16.25 -16.58 17.09
N GLY A 223 -16.07 -15.30 17.41
CA GLY A 223 -15.26 -14.82 18.53
C GLY A 223 -13.74 -14.90 18.29
N ASN A 224 -13.32 -15.08 17.04
CA ASN A 224 -11.93 -15.14 16.62
C ASN A 224 -11.42 -13.77 16.12
N PRO A 225 -10.10 -13.58 15.97
CA PRO A 225 -9.55 -12.42 15.27
C PRO A 225 -10.17 -12.26 13.88
N ASP A 226 -10.49 -11.02 13.51
CA ASP A 226 -11.13 -10.67 12.24
C ASP A 226 -10.13 -9.90 11.37
N PRO A 227 -9.54 -10.53 10.33
CA PRO A 227 -8.54 -9.89 9.50
C PRO A 227 -9.08 -8.64 8.80
N ALA A 228 -8.43 -7.50 9.01
CA ALA A 228 -8.70 -6.28 8.26
C ALA A 228 -7.91 -6.26 6.95
N ILE A 229 -6.64 -6.65 7.01
CA ILE A 229 -5.73 -6.70 5.86
C ILE A 229 -4.96 -8.01 5.95
N ALA A 230 -5.07 -8.83 4.91
CA ALA A 230 -4.39 -10.12 4.82
C ALA A 230 -4.00 -10.41 3.37
N TYR A 231 -3.10 -11.36 3.18
CA TYR A 231 -2.78 -11.86 1.85
C TYR A 231 -2.35 -13.32 1.89
N ARG A 232 -2.37 -13.94 0.71
CA ARG A 232 -1.88 -15.31 0.50
C ARG A 232 -1.08 -15.36 -0.78
N ILE A 233 0.11 -15.95 -0.73
CA ILE A 233 0.95 -16.18 -1.90
C ILE A 233 0.41 -17.38 -2.68
N THR A 234 0.24 -17.21 -3.99
CA THR A 234 -0.38 -18.18 -4.90
C THR A 234 0.56 -18.38 -6.09
N GLY A 235 1.56 -19.25 -5.91
CA GLY A 235 2.63 -19.43 -6.88
C GLY A 235 3.44 -18.14 -7.07
N PRO A 236 3.52 -17.57 -8.28
CA PRO A 236 4.26 -16.33 -8.55
C PRO A 236 3.51 -15.03 -8.21
N ALA A 237 2.26 -15.11 -7.73
CA ALA A 237 1.44 -13.94 -7.38
C ALA A 237 0.94 -14.02 -5.93
N CYS A 238 0.02 -13.11 -5.58
CA CYS A 238 -0.75 -13.19 -4.36
C CYS A 238 -2.20 -12.76 -4.57
N VAL A 239 -3.05 -13.23 -3.65
CA VAL A 239 -4.39 -12.71 -3.43
C VAL A 239 -4.37 -11.92 -2.13
N ILE A 240 -4.74 -10.65 -2.20
CA ILE A 240 -4.77 -9.69 -1.11
C ILE A 240 -6.23 -9.51 -0.72
N HIS A 241 -6.52 -9.43 0.58
CA HIS A 241 -7.84 -9.14 1.11
C HIS A 241 -7.78 -7.84 1.91
N VAL A 242 -8.70 -6.92 1.57
CA VAL A 242 -8.95 -5.68 2.31
C VAL A 242 -10.41 -5.73 2.75
N ALA A 243 -10.63 -6.00 4.04
CA ALA A 243 -11.94 -6.31 4.61
C ALA A 243 -12.78 -5.06 4.92
N ILE A 244 -12.82 -4.09 4.00
CA ILE A 244 -13.76 -2.96 3.98
C ILE A 244 -14.30 -2.79 2.55
N ALA A 245 -15.53 -2.30 2.40
CA ALA A 245 -16.15 -2.15 1.09
C ALA A 245 -15.42 -1.07 0.26
N PRO A 246 -14.98 -1.35 -0.98
CA PRO A 246 -14.29 -0.36 -1.81
C PRO A 246 -15.24 0.72 -2.35
N ASP A 247 -16.52 0.41 -2.46
CA ASP A 247 -17.59 1.25 -2.98
C ASP A 247 -18.29 2.10 -1.91
N TYR A 248 -17.78 2.07 -0.68
CA TYR A 248 -18.23 2.91 0.44
C TYR A 248 -18.50 4.37 0.06
N PRO A 249 -17.63 5.05 -0.73
CA PRO A 249 -17.83 6.46 -1.10
C PRO A 249 -19.09 6.76 -1.93
N ILE A 250 -19.77 5.76 -2.48
CA ILE A 250 -20.98 5.94 -3.29
C ILE A 250 -22.18 6.37 -2.44
N GLY A 251 -22.32 5.75 -1.26
CA GLY A 251 -23.45 5.98 -0.35
C GLY A 251 -23.05 6.46 1.04
N GLY A 252 -21.78 6.34 1.41
CA GLY A 252 -21.27 6.69 2.72
C GLY A 252 -20.67 8.10 2.81
N VAL A 253 -20.69 8.65 4.02
CA VAL A 253 -20.11 9.95 4.36
C VAL A 253 -18.72 9.74 4.98
N PRO A 254 -17.64 10.28 4.36
CA PRO A 254 -16.30 10.24 4.95
C PRO A 254 -16.25 10.85 6.35
N GLY A 255 -15.54 10.19 7.27
CA GLY A 255 -15.43 10.56 8.68
C GLY A 255 -16.63 10.14 9.55
N THR A 256 -17.72 9.67 8.95
CA THR A 256 -18.88 9.13 9.67
C THR A 256 -19.05 7.64 9.38
N ASP A 257 -19.23 7.28 8.11
CA ASP A 257 -19.51 5.89 7.70
C ASP A 257 -18.23 5.13 7.35
N PHE A 258 -17.18 5.82 6.92
CA PHE A 258 -15.86 5.26 6.72
C PHE A 258 -14.80 6.35 6.95
N GLY A 259 -13.58 5.98 7.31
CA GLY A 259 -12.57 7.00 7.59
C GLY A 259 -11.19 6.46 7.94
N GLY A 260 -10.34 7.38 8.40
CA GLY A 260 -8.91 7.11 8.61
C GLY A 260 -8.17 6.98 7.28
N ASP A 261 -7.41 5.92 7.14
CA ASP A 261 -6.46 5.70 6.05
C ASP A 261 -7.05 4.91 4.88
N PHE A 262 -8.38 5.00 4.67
CA PHE A 262 -9.14 4.24 3.67
C PHE A 262 -8.45 4.17 2.30
N TYR A 263 -8.21 5.31 1.66
CA TYR A 263 -7.57 5.36 0.34
C TYR A 263 -6.12 4.88 0.34
N ARG A 264 -5.41 5.04 1.46
CA ARG A 264 -4.04 4.57 1.62
C ARG A 264 -3.97 3.05 1.72
N VAL A 265 -4.91 2.40 2.39
CA VAL A 265 -5.01 0.93 2.42
C VAL A 265 -5.20 0.36 1.01
N TRP A 266 -6.12 0.93 0.23
CA TRP A 266 -6.33 0.53 -1.16
C TRP A 266 -5.10 0.78 -2.02
N ARG A 267 -4.48 1.96 -1.90
CA ARG A 267 -3.22 2.27 -2.59
C ARG A 267 -2.14 1.22 -2.28
N ASN A 268 -1.92 0.93 -1.00
CA ASN A 268 -0.90 -0.04 -0.58
C ASN A 268 -1.17 -1.44 -1.16
N ALA A 269 -2.44 -1.86 -1.27
CA ALA A 269 -2.80 -3.11 -1.90
C ALA A 269 -2.45 -3.15 -3.40
N PHE A 270 -2.71 -2.06 -4.13
CA PHE A 270 -2.36 -1.96 -5.55
C PHE A 270 -0.84 -1.85 -5.77
N ASP A 271 -0.15 -1.05 -4.97
CA ASP A 271 1.32 -0.94 -5.02
C ASP A 271 1.99 -2.28 -4.72
N PHE A 272 1.54 -3.00 -3.69
CA PHE A 272 2.05 -4.33 -3.34
C PHE A 272 1.76 -5.37 -4.43
N GLY A 273 0.54 -5.35 -4.98
CA GLY A 273 0.15 -6.23 -6.09
C GLY A 273 0.97 -5.97 -7.36
N ALA A 274 1.19 -4.71 -7.72
CA ALA A 274 2.00 -4.31 -8.87
C ALA A 274 3.48 -4.67 -8.72
N ALA A 275 3.98 -4.72 -7.48
CA ALA A 275 5.32 -5.20 -7.14
C ALA A 275 5.43 -6.74 -7.07
N ALA A 276 4.48 -7.47 -7.68
CA ALA A 276 4.41 -8.93 -7.67
C ALA A 276 4.46 -9.52 -6.25
N CYS A 277 3.85 -8.81 -5.29
CA CYS A 277 3.75 -9.24 -3.89
C CYS A 277 5.11 -9.47 -3.21
N SER A 278 6.15 -8.77 -3.69
CA SER A 278 7.47 -8.81 -3.09
C SER A 278 7.47 -8.11 -1.73
N THR A 279 7.89 -8.83 -0.69
CA THR A 279 8.16 -8.29 0.64
C THR A 279 9.59 -7.73 0.77
N GLY A 280 10.36 -7.73 -0.33
CA GLY A 280 11.63 -7.03 -0.38
C GLY A 280 11.43 -5.55 0.00
N PRO A 281 12.48 -4.87 0.50
CA PRO A 281 12.34 -3.51 0.99
C PRO A 281 11.70 -2.64 -0.09
N THR A 282 10.47 -2.19 0.19
CA THR A 282 9.91 -1.04 -0.49
C THR A 282 10.87 0.12 -0.17
N PRO A 283 11.38 0.86 -1.15
CA PRO A 283 12.25 1.97 -0.86
C PRO A 283 11.46 2.98 -0.02
N ASP A 284 11.75 3.05 1.28
CA ASP A 284 11.37 4.21 2.07
C ASP A 284 12.11 5.39 1.43
N PRO A 285 11.40 6.42 0.93
CA PRO A 285 12.04 7.59 0.32
C PRO A 285 12.97 8.33 1.30
N PHE A 286 12.97 7.98 2.60
CA PHE A 286 13.82 8.54 3.64
C PHE A 286 14.82 7.56 4.27
N ALA A 287 14.80 6.27 3.93
CA ALA A 287 15.78 5.33 4.47
C ALA A 287 17.12 5.45 3.76
N ILE A 288 18.20 5.61 4.54
CA ILE A 288 19.57 5.59 4.01
C ILE A 288 19.86 4.19 3.45
N PRO A 289 20.18 4.03 2.15
CA PRO A 289 20.39 2.71 1.57
C PRO A 289 21.61 2.04 2.21
N SER A 290 21.42 0.83 2.76
CA SER A 290 22.53 -0.04 3.12
C SER A 290 23.09 -0.68 1.85
N HIS A 291 24.21 -0.18 1.35
CA HIS A 291 24.86 -0.75 0.16
C HIS A 291 25.44 -2.13 0.45
N SER A 292 25.24 -3.07 -0.50
CA SER A 292 25.94 -4.36 -0.46
C SER A 292 27.45 -4.17 -0.67
N PRO A 293 28.31 -5.07 -0.13
CA PRO A 293 29.76 -5.00 -0.31
C PRO A 293 30.18 -4.96 -1.79
N ALA A 294 29.42 -5.65 -2.65
CA ALA A 294 29.64 -5.65 -4.11
C ALA A 294 29.40 -4.26 -4.74
N SER A 295 28.38 -3.53 -4.27
CA SER A 295 28.08 -2.16 -4.75
C SER A 295 29.16 -1.17 -4.32
N LEU A 296 29.70 -1.33 -3.11
CA LEU A 296 30.84 -0.53 -2.63
C LEU A 296 32.10 -0.82 -3.45
N ALA A 297 32.36 -2.09 -3.77
CA ALA A 297 33.50 -2.48 -4.60
C ALA A 297 33.41 -1.91 -6.03
N LEU A 298 32.23 -1.96 -6.65
CA LEU A 298 32.01 -1.41 -7.99
C LEU A 298 32.15 0.12 -8.01
N THR A 299 31.63 0.80 -6.99
CA THR A 299 31.77 2.25 -6.83
C THR A 299 33.23 2.65 -6.63
N ALA A 300 33.99 1.90 -5.83
CA ALA A 300 35.42 2.11 -5.65
C ALA A 300 36.21 1.91 -6.95
N LEU A 301 35.85 0.88 -7.75
CA LEU A 301 36.49 0.62 -9.04
C LEU A 301 36.23 1.75 -10.05
N LEU A 302 34.99 2.25 -10.12
CA LEU A 302 34.64 3.39 -10.96
C LEU A 302 35.39 4.65 -10.54
N LEU A 303 35.48 4.95 -9.24
CA LEU A 303 36.24 6.09 -8.74
C LEU A 303 37.75 5.99 -9.05
N LEU A 304 38.32 4.78 -9.05
CA LEU A 304 39.72 4.55 -9.45
C LEU A 304 39.93 4.77 -10.96
N LEU A 305 38.98 4.33 -11.80
CA LEU A 305 39.03 4.55 -13.24
C LEU A 305 38.95 6.03 -13.61
N PHE A 306 38.07 6.81 -12.94
CA PHE A 306 37.97 8.25 -13.16
C PHE A 306 39.09 9.06 -12.48
N GLY A 307 39.60 8.61 -11.33
CA GLY A 307 40.74 9.22 -10.64
C GLY A 307 42.08 9.04 -11.36
N GLY A 308 42.24 7.95 -12.12
CA GLY A 308 43.45 7.64 -12.89
C GLY A 308 43.72 8.58 -14.05
N PHE A 309 42.69 9.17 -14.66
CA PHE A 309 42.83 10.06 -15.81
C PHE A 309 43.33 11.48 -15.47
N SER A 310 43.29 11.89 -14.20
CA SER A 310 43.66 13.27 -13.80
C SER A 310 45.15 13.48 -13.49
N ARG A 311 46.02 12.46 -13.60
CA ARG A 311 47.45 12.57 -13.20
C ARG A 311 48.49 12.70 -14.32
N ARG A 312 48.11 12.81 -15.60
CA ARG A 312 49.09 12.87 -16.73
C ARG A 312 49.32 14.23 -17.40
N LEU A 313 48.83 15.34 -16.86
CA LEU A 313 49.03 16.67 -17.44
C LEU A 313 49.66 17.66 -16.46
N THR A 314 50.92 17.41 -16.06
CA THR A 314 51.85 18.47 -15.62
C THR A 314 53.29 17.96 -15.67
N ARG A 315 53.91 18.08 -16.84
CA ARG A 315 55.37 18.21 -17.00
C ARG A 315 55.62 19.22 -18.12
N ARG A 316 55.87 20.46 -17.74
CA ARG A 316 56.74 21.43 -18.41
C ARG A 316 57.36 22.28 -17.32
#